data_AF-A0A5J4Q537-F1
#
_entry.id   AF-A0A5J4Q537-F1
#
_cell.length_a   1.000
_cell.length_b   1.000
_cell.length_c   1.000
_cell.angle_alpha   90.00
_cell.angle_beta   90.00
_cell.angle_gamma   90.00
#
_symmetry.space_group_name_H-M   'P 1'
#
loop_
_entity.id
_entity.type
_entity.pdbx_description
1 polymer ?
#
loop_
_entity_poly.entity_id
_entity_poly.type
_entity_poly.pdbx_seq_one_letter_code
_entity_poly.pdbx_strand_id
1 'polypeptide(L)' 'MVAHGDIDYAVCDEHIARASTDSLSNLDIHTDVSFNQFYSWGTSKQSPVLHDSLNVWLLSFRRTKQYKELYNKYYH' A
#
# COMPACT_ATOMS: atom_id res chain seq x y z
N MET A 1 -8.35 -8.99 16.98
CA MET A 1 -8.37 -10.19 16.15
C MET A 1 -7.09 -11.00 16.30
N VAL A 2 -6.08 -10.92 15.42
CA VAL A 2 -4.85 -11.74 15.58
C VAL A 2 -4.11 -11.43 16.89
N ALA A 3 -3.81 -10.15 17.16
CA ALA A 3 -3.10 -9.76 18.39
C ALA A 3 -3.87 -10.07 19.69
N HIS A 4 -5.19 -10.24 19.60
CA HIS A 4 -6.05 -10.59 20.74
C HIS A 4 -6.36 -12.10 20.82
N GLY A 5 -5.92 -12.89 19.84
CA GLY A 5 -6.18 -14.33 19.79
C GLY A 5 -7.57 -14.73 19.28
N ASP A 6 -8.33 -13.81 18.68
CA ASP A 6 -9.66 -14.12 18.14
C ASP A 6 -9.58 -14.97 16.85
N ILE A 7 -8.46 -14.85 16.12
CA ILE A 7 -8.15 -15.61 14.89
C ILE A 7 -6.64 -15.90 14.84
N ASP A 8 -6.26 -17.00 14.21
CA ASP A 8 -4.85 -17.45 14.18
C ASP A 8 -3.97 -16.62 13.25
N TYR A 9 -4.45 -16.31 12.04
CA TYR A 9 -3.67 -15.63 10.99
C TYR A 9 -4.51 -14.65 10.17
N ALA A 10 -3.85 -13.64 9.60
CA ALA A 10 -4.41 -12.74 8.60
C ALA A 10 -3.38 -12.45 7.51
N VAL A 11 -3.83 -12.27 6.27
CA VAL A 11 -2.98 -11.87 5.14
C VAL A 11 -3.22 -10.38 4.86
N CYS A 12 -2.14 -9.59 4.86
CA CYS A 12 -2.19 -8.17 4.56
C CYS A 12 -0.92 -7.72 3.83
N ASP A 13 -0.89 -6.47 3.38
CA ASP A 13 0.31 -5.87 2.79
C ASP A 13 1.42 -5.69 3.84
N GLU A 14 2.67 -5.89 3.43
CA GLU A 14 3.84 -5.81 4.29
C GLU A 14 3.96 -4.44 5.00
N HIS A 15 3.67 -3.34 4.31
CA HIS A 15 3.73 -2.01 4.93
C HIS A 15 2.69 -1.84 6.04
N ILE A 16 1.49 -2.40 5.85
CA ILE A 16 0.44 -2.40 6.87
C ILE A 16 0.87 -3.26 8.06
N ALA A 17 1.45 -4.44 7.80
CA ALA A 17 1.95 -5.34 8.83
C ALA A 17 3.04 -4.65 9.67
N ARG A 18 4.04 -4.02 9.02
CA ARG A 18 5.12 -3.27 9.68
C ARG A 18 4.59 -2.11 10.52
N ALA A 19 3.73 -1.27 9.97
CA ALA A 19 3.12 -0.17 10.72
C ALA A 19 2.30 -0.65 11.94
N SER A 20 1.71 -1.85 11.85
CA SER A 20 0.96 -2.45 12.96
C SER A 20 1.86 -2.98 14.07
N THR A 21 3.09 -3.42 13.77
CA THR A 21 4.04 -3.92 14.79
C THR A 21 4.44 -2.86 15.81
N ASP A 22 4.44 -1.58 15.43
CA ASP A 22 4.71 -0.46 16.37
C ASP A 22 3.67 -0.41 17.49
N SER A 23 2.43 -0.79 17.22
CA SER A 23 1.31 -0.75 18.17
C SER A 23 0.96 -2.12 18.77
N LEU A 24 1.33 -3.21 18.09
CA LEU A 24 0.97 -4.58 18.42
C LEU A 24 2.22 -5.47 18.36
N SER A 25 3.03 -5.41 19.42
CA SER A 25 4.36 -6.04 19.48
C SER A 25 4.35 -7.57 19.46
N ASN A 26 3.19 -8.21 19.59
CA ASN A 26 3.03 -9.67 19.59
C ASN A 26 2.70 -10.26 18.21
N LEU A 27 2.62 -9.44 17.15
CA LEU A 27 2.41 -9.91 15.79
C LEU A 27 3.72 -10.42 15.17
N ASP A 28 3.70 -11.64 14.63
CA ASP A 28 4.74 -12.16 13.75
C ASP A 28 4.40 -11.83 12.30
N ILE A 29 5.33 -11.16 11.61
CA ILE A 29 5.16 -10.69 10.23
C ILE A 29 6.21 -11.26 9.26
N HIS A 30 7.00 -12.25 9.69
CA HIS A 30 8.13 -12.77 8.88
C HIS A 30 7.74 -13.79 7.80
N THR A 31 6.46 -14.19 7.76
CA THR A 31 5.97 -15.16 6.78
C THR A 31 5.51 -14.44 5.52
N ASP A 32 6.37 -14.41 4.52
CA ASP A 32 6.02 -13.92 3.19
C ASP A 32 5.14 -14.94 2.45
N VAL A 33 3.95 -14.51 2.02
CA VAL A 33 2.99 -15.38 1.31
C VAL A 33 3.00 -15.14 -0.22
N SER A 34 3.49 -13.99 -0.68
CA SER A 34 3.39 -13.57 -2.10
C SER A 34 4.53 -12.64 -2.53
N PHE A 35 4.65 -12.42 -3.84
CA PHE A 35 5.57 -11.47 -4.47
C PHE A 35 5.08 -10.00 -4.37
N ASN A 36 6.00 -9.06 -4.62
CA ASN A 36 5.73 -7.63 -4.73
C ASN A 36 4.57 -7.33 -5.68
N GLN A 37 3.50 -6.73 -5.15
CA GLN A 37 2.34 -6.34 -5.93
C GLN A 37 2.47 -4.88 -6.37
N PHE A 38 2.21 -4.62 -7.66
CA PHE A 38 2.21 -3.25 -8.18
C PHE A 38 0.89 -2.57 -7.86
N TYR A 39 0.94 -1.52 -7.03
CA TYR A 39 -0.21 -0.66 -6.77
C TYR A 39 -0.67 0.08 -8.04
N SER A 40 -1.98 0.09 -8.26
CA SER A 40 -2.62 0.80 -9.38
C SER A 40 -3.97 1.37 -8.96
N TRP A 41 -4.43 2.39 -9.69
CA TRP A 41 -5.78 2.92 -9.52
C TRP A 41 -6.72 2.29 -10.54
N GLY A 42 -7.84 1.75 -10.07
CA GLY A 42 -8.91 1.25 -10.93
C GLY A 42 -9.80 2.39 -11.42
N THR A 43 -10.06 2.44 -12.73
CA THR A 43 -11.01 3.37 -13.35
C THR A 43 -12.13 2.62 -14.08
N SER A 44 -13.28 3.27 -14.27
CA SER A 44 -14.37 2.72 -15.06
C SER A 44 -13.93 2.42 -16.50
N LYS A 45 -14.36 1.27 -17.06
CA LYS A 45 -14.08 0.90 -18.46
C LYS A 45 -14.71 1.86 -19.47
N GLN A 46 -15.77 2.56 -19.06
CA GLN A 46 -16.49 3.52 -19.89
C GLN A 46 -15.83 4.92 -19.90
N SER A 47 -14.72 5.11 -19.21
CA SER A 47 -14.08 6.43 -19.05
C SER A 47 -12.61 6.44 -19.52
N PRO A 48 -12.35 6.18 -20.82
CA PRO A 48 -10.99 6.10 -21.35
C PRO A 48 -10.21 7.42 -21.20
N VAL A 49 -10.88 8.56 -21.42
CA VAL A 49 -10.23 9.89 -21.30
C VAL A 49 -9.74 10.16 -19.87
N LEU A 50 -10.51 9.75 -18.86
CA LEU A 50 -10.11 9.89 -17.46
C LEU A 50 -8.91 8.97 -17.13
N HIS A 51 -8.96 7.73 -17.62
CA HIS A 51 -7.86 6.77 -17.46
C HIS A 51 -6.55 7.34 -18.00
N ASP A 52 -6.56 7.87 -19.22
CA ASP A 52 -5.39 8.47 -19.86
C ASP A 52 -4.91 9.71 -19.12
N SER A 53 -5.84 10.60 -18.74
CA SER A 53 -5.51 11.83 -18.01
C SER A 53 -4.85 11.54 -16.67
N LEU A 54 -5.37 10.55 -15.92
CA LEU A 54 -4.80 10.13 -14.64
C LEU A 54 -3.41 9.52 -14.81
N ASN A 55 -3.20 8.69 -15.83
CA ASN A 55 -1.89 8.09 -16.11
C ASN A 55 -0.85 9.16 -16.46
N VAL A 56 -1.18 10.11 -17.33
CA VAL A 56 -0.29 11.23 -17.70
C VAL A 56 0.04 12.08 -16.47
N TRP A 57 -0.99 12.44 -15.69
CA TRP A 57 -0.79 13.20 -14.46
C TRP A 57 0.10 12.45 -13.47
N LEU A 58 -0.15 11.17 -13.22
CA LEU A 58 0.59 10.37 -12.25
C LEU A 58 2.07 10.25 -12.64
N LEU A 59 2.37 10.03 -13.93
CA LEU A 59 3.75 10.00 -14.43
C LEU A 59 4.47 11.33 -14.20
N SER A 60 3.79 12.46 -14.35
CA SER A 60 4.37 13.78 -14.07
C SER A 60 4.52 14.03 -12.55
N PHE A 61 3.50 13.71 -11.76
CA PHE A 61 3.45 13.99 -10.33
C PHE A 61 4.49 13.20 -9.55
N ARG A 62 4.75 11.94 -9.94
CA ARG A 62 5.78 11.08 -9.33
C ARG A 62 7.20 11.64 -9.40
N ARG A 63 7.46 12.59 -10.31
CA ARG A 63 8.78 13.25 -10.45
C ARG A 63 8.93 14.48 -9.55
N THR A 64 7.86 14.93 -8.90
CA THR A 64 7.85 16.13 -8.08
C THR A 64 8.47 15.90 -6.70
N LYS A 65 8.87 16.98 -6.02
CA LYS A 65 9.36 16.89 -4.63
C LYS A 65 8.24 16.52 -3.67
N GLN A 66 7.05 17.03 -3.92
CA GLN A 66 5.83 16.77 -3.14
C GLN A 66 5.51 15.28 -3.09
N TYR A 67 5.67 14.56 -4.21
CA TYR A 67 5.49 13.11 -4.22
C TYR A 67 6.51 12.39 -3.31
N LYS A 68 7.79 12.82 -3.36
CA LYS A 68 8.84 12.23 -2.50
C LYS A 68 8.59 12.49 -1.02
N GLU A 69 8.20 13.71 -0.67
CA GLU A 69 7.83 14.09 0.70
C GLU A 69 6.62 13.28 1.20
N LEU A 70 5.59 13.13 0.36
CA LEU A 70 4.42 12.32 0.67
C LEU A 70 4.82 10.86 0.90
N TYR A 71 5.61 10.27 0.00
CA TYR A 71 6.04 8.88 0.12
C TYR A 71 6.85 8.65 1.40
N ASN A 72 7.83 9.52 1.66
CA ASN A 72 8.66 9.41 2.86
C ASN A 72 7.88 9.57 4.16
N LYS A 73 6.77 10.33 4.17
CA LYS A 73 5.97 10.51 5.38
C LYS A 73 5.22 9.25 5.82
N TYR A 74 4.88 8.37 4.88
CA TYR A 74 4.00 7.21 5.14
C TYR A 74 4.71 5.87 5.01
N TYR A 75 5.84 5.81 4.29
CA TYR A 75 6.55 4.57 4.00
C TYR A 75 8.01 4.55 4.47
N HIS A 76 8.49 5.64 5.08
CA HIS A 76 9.77 5.76 5.76
C HIS A 76 9.57 6.35 7.17
#